data_AF-A0A7K2WCI7-F1
#
_entry.id   AF-A0A7K2WCI7-F1
#
_cell.length_a   1.000
_cell.length_b   1.000
_cell.length_c   1.000
_cell.angle_alpha   90.00
_cell.angle_beta   90.00
_cell.angle_gamma   90.00
#
_symmetry.space_group_name_H-M   'P 1'
#
loop_
_entity.id
_entity.type
_entity.pdbx_description
1 polymer ?
#
loop_
_entity_poly.entity_id
_entity_poly.type
_entity_poly.pdbx_seq_one_letter_code
_entity_poly.pdbx_strand_id
1 'polypeptide(L)'
;MTVALLESLPDRPGPDTPVIAADLIVNPDAPNARYSDMVWPLSPLNANPSASRNALHLDAFPAPLREEFTYLAWSMINRTLPDDFLVGRVQTWRTRQSPGKLYSTVQRWKALAEWLVKRDITTLAQCTSEEIRAFALDNLRTSKSREYAGSFLTSISRLWAFDFYGAQPLGIGEPPWHWEGIVGVRTFLPRCVQMNVPSCQATSVSRSMALRRFLSR
;
A
#
# COMPACT_ATOMS: atom_id res chain seq x y z
N MET A 1 9.95 -16.52 -36.28
CA MET A 1 9.67 -15.38 -35.38
C MET A 1 8.59 -15.82 -34.42
N THR A 2 8.95 -16.11 -33.18
CA THR A 2 8.03 -16.66 -32.18
C THR A 2 7.32 -15.49 -31.52
N VAL A 3 6.02 -15.35 -31.79
CA VAL A 3 5.15 -14.44 -31.05
C VAL A 3 5.09 -15.01 -29.63
N ALA A 4 5.79 -14.36 -28.68
CA ALA A 4 5.62 -14.66 -27.27
C ALA A 4 4.16 -14.37 -26.94
N LEU A 5 3.37 -15.43 -26.72
CA LEU A 5 2.09 -15.33 -26.04
C LEU A 5 2.37 -14.55 -24.76
N LEU A 6 1.78 -13.36 -24.63
CA LEU A 6 1.54 -12.75 -23.32
C LEU A 6 0.65 -13.76 -22.59
N GLU A 7 1.26 -14.70 -21.87
CA GLU A 7 0.54 -15.57 -20.95
C GLU A 7 -0.16 -14.66 -19.96
N SER A 8 -1.48 -14.56 -20.08
CA SER A 8 -2.31 -13.87 -19.10
C SER A 8 -2.06 -14.51 -17.74
N LEU A 9 -1.70 -13.69 -16.75
CA LEU A 9 -1.48 -14.17 -15.38
C LEU A 9 -2.68 -14.99 -14.90
N PRO A 10 -2.45 -16.14 -14.24
CA PRO A 10 -3.55 -16.95 -13.74
C PRO A 10 -4.34 -16.17 -12.69
N ASP A 11 -5.65 -16.42 -12.63
CA ASP A 11 -6.51 -15.83 -11.58
C ASP A 11 -6.03 -16.24 -10.18
N ARG A 12 -5.62 -17.51 -10.03
CA ARG A 12 -5.00 -18.03 -8.82
C ARG A 12 -3.71 -18.78 -9.15
N PRO A 13 -2.59 -18.46 -8.49
CA PRO A 13 -1.34 -19.18 -8.70
C PRO A 13 -1.44 -20.61 -8.15
N GLY A 14 -1.01 -21.59 -8.95
CA GLY A 14 -0.70 -22.93 -8.46
C GLY A 14 0.68 -23.00 -7.78
N PRO A 15 1.01 -24.10 -7.07
CA PRO A 15 2.27 -24.25 -6.31
C PRO A 15 3.54 -23.91 -7.11
N ASP A 16 3.61 -24.37 -8.36
CA ASP A 16 4.77 -24.18 -9.24
C ASP A 16 4.78 -22.84 -9.99
N THR A 17 3.77 -21.99 -9.77
CA THR A 17 3.69 -20.69 -10.42
C THR A 17 4.87 -19.83 -9.99
N PRO A 18 5.62 -19.19 -10.91
CA PRO A 18 6.65 -18.24 -10.55
C PRO A 18 6.09 -17.10 -9.67
N VAL A 19 6.85 -16.69 -8.67
CA VAL A 19 6.44 -15.57 -7.79
C VAL A 19 6.42 -14.26 -8.54
N ILE A 20 7.40 -14.04 -9.43
CA ILE A 20 7.49 -12.85 -10.27
C ILE A 20 7.25 -13.25 -11.73
N ALA A 21 6.30 -12.60 -12.38
CA ALA A 21 6.03 -12.79 -13.81
C ALA A 21 7.24 -12.40 -14.67
N ALA A 22 7.46 -13.13 -15.77
CA ALA A 22 8.66 -13.00 -16.58
C ALA A 22 8.87 -11.58 -17.16
N ASP A 23 7.77 -10.88 -17.48
CA ASP A 23 7.77 -9.50 -17.99
C ASP A 23 8.15 -8.45 -16.92
N LEU A 24 8.11 -8.83 -15.64
CA LEU A 24 8.46 -7.96 -14.52
C LEU A 24 9.90 -8.14 -14.03
N ILE A 25 10.59 -9.18 -14.50
CA ILE A 25 11.97 -9.46 -14.11
C ILE A 25 12.89 -8.43 -14.77
N VAL A 26 13.62 -7.68 -13.93
CA VAL A 26 14.62 -6.70 -14.36
C VAL A 26 16.04 -7.27 -14.23
N ASN A 27 16.23 -8.23 -13.31
CA ASN A 27 17.49 -8.94 -13.12
C ASN A 27 17.30 -10.45 -13.38
N PRO A 28 17.57 -10.93 -14.60
CA PRO A 28 17.32 -12.31 -15.00
C PRO A 28 18.26 -13.32 -14.34
N ASP A 29 19.41 -12.89 -13.83
CA ASP A 29 20.38 -13.75 -13.16
C ASP A 29 19.99 -14.05 -11.70
N ALA A 30 19.00 -13.32 -11.17
CA ALA A 30 18.50 -13.54 -9.81
C ALA A 30 17.50 -14.70 -9.78
N PRO A 31 17.55 -15.58 -8.75
CA PRO A 31 16.61 -16.68 -8.64
C PRO A 31 15.19 -16.18 -8.39
N ASN A 32 14.23 -16.75 -9.12
CA ASN A 32 12.80 -16.51 -8.95
C ASN A 32 12.17 -17.73 -8.25
N ALA A 33 11.57 -17.50 -7.09
CA ALA A 33 10.94 -18.55 -6.30
C ALA A 33 9.63 -19.05 -6.93
N ARG A 34 9.14 -20.17 -6.43
CA ARG A 34 7.81 -20.73 -6.70
C ARG A 34 6.82 -20.25 -5.65
N TYR A 35 5.54 -20.19 -6.02
CA TYR A 35 4.48 -19.73 -5.12
C TYR A 35 4.42 -20.56 -3.82
N SER A 36 4.70 -21.87 -3.87
CA SER A 36 4.77 -22.72 -2.69
C SER A 36 5.98 -22.49 -1.77
N ASP A 37 7.01 -21.77 -2.23
CA ASP A 37 8.20 -21.52 -1.42
C ASP A 37 7.87 -20.54 -0.29
N MET A 38 8.41 -20.79 0.90
CA MET A 38 8.17 -19.93 2.07
C MET A 38 8.98 -18.63 2.07
N VAL A 39 9.96 -18.50 1.16
CA VAL A 39 10.83 -17.33 1.06
C VAL A 39 10.85 -16.84 -0.38
N TRP A 40 10.37 -15.61 -0.58
CA TRP A 40 10.29 -15.00 -1.90
C TRP A 40 11.31 -13.87 -2.05
N PRO A 41 12.44 -14.10 -2.75
CA PRO A 41 13.43 -13.06 -3.00
C PRO A 41 12.86 -11.99 -3.93
N LEU A 42 13.03 -10.71 -3.58
CA LEU A 42 12.63 -9.58 -4.44
C LEU A 42 13.75 -9.09 -5.35
N SER A 43 14.91 -9.77 -5.34
CA SER A 43 16.05 -9.43 -6.19
C SER A 43 15.77 -9.48 -7.70
N PRO A 44 14.88 -10.33 -8.25
CA PRO A 44 14.59 -10.29 -9.69
C PRO A 44 13.92 -8.98 -10.14
N LEU A 45 13.25 -8.26 -9.23
CA LEU A 45 12.65 -6.95 -9.49
C LEU A 45 13.67 -5.79 -9.39
N ASN A 46 14.95 -6.10 -9.15
CA ASN A 46 15.96 -5.09 -8.86
C ASN A 46 17.27 -5.34 -9.62
N ALA A 47 17.55 -4.48 -10.60
CA ALA A 47 18.83 -4.50 -11.32
C ALA A 47 19.98 -3.76 -10.59
N ASN A 48 19.71 -3.10 -9.46
CA ASN A 48 20.77 -2.44 -8.69
C ASN A 48 21.51 -3.46 -7.79
N PRO A 49 22.77 -3.80 -8.09
CA PRO A 49 23.53 -4.80 -7.32
C PRO A 49 23.82 -4.34 -5.87
N SER A 50 23.79 -3.04 -5.60
CA SER A 50 24.07 -2.44 -4.30
C SER A 50 22.83 -2.25 -3.42
N ALA A 51 21.64 -2.54 -3.95
CA ALA A 51 20.41 -2.40 -3.19
C ALA A 51 20.21 -3.57 -2.20
N SER A 52 19.42 -3.34 -1.15
CA SER A 52 19.11 -4.40 -0.19
C SER A 52 18.37 -5.55 -0.85
N ARG A 53 18.87 -6.77 -0.62
CA ARG A 53 18.30 -8.02 -1.12
C ARG A 53 17.18 -8.48 -0.20
N ASN A 54 16.06 -7.76 -0.22
CA ASN A 54 14.91 -8.10 0.61
C ASN A 54 14.25 -9.38 0.09
N ALA A 55 13.75 -10.20 1.01
CA ALA A 55 12.91 -11.35 0.72
C ALA A 55 11.64 -11.28 1.59
N LEU A 56 10.52 -11.77 1.07
CA LEU A 56 9.30 -11.95 1.86
C LEU A 56 9.36 -13.33 2.52
N HIS A 57 9.20 -13.36 3.84
CA HIS A 57 9.21 -14.58 4.65
C HIS A 57 7.76 -14.94 5.03
N LEU A 58 7.17 -15.88 4.30
CA LEU A 58 5.77 -16.27 4.43
C LEU A 58 5.53 -17.22 5.61
N ASP A 59 6.55 -17.99 6.00
CA ASP A 59 6.56 -18.79 7.22
C ASP A 59 6.32 -17.94 8.47
N ALA A 60 6.73 -16.68 8.42
CA ALA A 60 6.53 -15.72 9.51
C ALA A 60 5.06 -15.28 9.65
N PHE A 61 4.18 -15.52 8.67
CA PHE A 61 2.75 -15.27 8.82
C PHE A 61 2.08 -16.37 9.65
N PRO A 62 1.11 -16.01 10.51
CA PRO A 62 0.30 -17.00 11.23
C PRO A 62 -0.36 -17.98 10.28
N ALA A 63 -0.30 -19.29 10.61
CA ALA A 63 -0.76 -20.36 9.75
C ALA A 63 -2.19 -20.19 9.20
N PRO A 64 -3.20 -19.73 9.98
CA PRO A 64 -4.57 -19.62 9.48
C PRO A 64 -4.74 -18.61 8.33
N LEU A 65 -3.99 -17.50 8.36
CA LEU A 65 -4.10 -16.41 7.38
C LEU A 65 -3.00 -16.44 6.32
N ARG A 66 -2.03 -17.36 6.45
CA ARG A 66 -0.82 -17.36 5.60
C ARG A 66 -1.16 -17.41 4.13
N GLU A 67 -2.02 -18.33 3.71
CA GLU A 67 -2.35 -18.53 2.30
C GLU A 67 -3.03 -17.30 1.69
N GLU A 68 -3.98 -16.71 2.41
CA GLU A 68 -4.71 -15.51 1.97
C GLU A 68 -3.77 -14.30 1.80
N PHE A 69 -2.86 -14.07 2.76
CA PHE A 69 -1.85 -13.02 2.63
C PHE A 69 -0.81 -13.32 1.55
N THR A 70 -0.47 -14.59 1.34
CA THR A 70 0.46 -15.05 0.29
C THR A 70 -0.11 -14.73 -1.09
N TYR A 71 -1.39 -15.04 -1.30
CA TYR A 71 -2.12 -14.71 -2.53
C TYR A 71 -2.16 -13.19 -2.78
N LEU A 72 -2.46 -12.38 -1.75
CA LEU A 72 -2.49 -10.92 -1.90
C LEU A 72 -1.09 -10.32 -2.14
N ALA A 73 -0.04 -10.89 -1.54
CA ALA A 73 1.34 -10.48 -1.79
C ALA A 73 1.73 -10.79 -3.25
N TRP A 74 1.41 -11.98 -3.75
CA TRP A 74 1.62 -12.35 -5.14
C TRP A 74 0.84 -11.44 -6.09
N SER A 75 -0.41 -11.13 -5.76
CA SER A 75 -1.25 -10.22 -6.53
C SER A 75 -0.65 -8.81 -6.57
N MET A 76 -0.13 -8.30 -5.45
CA MET A 76 0.54 -6.99 -5.43
C MET A 76 1.83 -6.94 -6.26
N ILE A 77 2.56 -8.05 -6.33
CA ILE A 77 3.78 -8.15 -7.16
C ILE A 77 3.41 -8.14 -8.64
N ASN A 78 2.46 -8.99 -9.04
CA ASN A 78 2.23 -9.30 -10.44
C ASN A 78 1.15 -8.43 -11.10
N ARG A 79 0.17 -7.96 -10.34
CA ARG A 79 -0.95 -7.17 -10.85
C ARG A 79 -0.76 -5.67 -10.62
N THR A 80 -1.44 -4.91 -11.45
CA THR A 80 -1.55 -3.46 -11.34
C THR A 80 -2.91 -3.09 -10.75
N LEU A 81 -2.95 -2.08 -9.88
CA LEU A 81 -4.23 -1.48 -9.52
C LEU A 81 -4.81 -0.75 -10.74
N PRO A 82 -6.14 -0.82 -10.99
CA PRO A 82 -6.77 -0.11 -12.10
C PRO A 82 -6.57 1.41 -12.00
N ASP A 83 -6.39 2.07 -13.14
CA ASP A 83 -6.15 3.52 -13.17
C ASP A 83 -7.31 4.32 -12.56
N ASP A 84 -8.56 3.88 -12.76
CA ASP A 84 -9.76 4.49 -12.16
C ASP A 84 -9.70 4.53 -10.63
N PHE A 85 -9.05 3.55 -10.00
CA PHE A 85 -8.85 3.54 -8.56
C PHE A 85 -7.80 4.56 -8.10
N LEU A 86 -6.85 4.90 -8.98
CA LEU A 86 -5.76 5.84 -8.72
C LEU A 86 -6.18 7.30 -8.96
N VAL A 87 -7.22 7.54 -9.77
CA VAL A 87 -7.76 8.88 -10.03
C VAL A 87 -8.15 9.57 -8.72
N GLY A 88 -7.63 10.78 -8.50
CA GLY A 88 -7.92 11.59 -7.31
C GLY A 88 -7.20 11.14 -6.02
N ARG A 89 -6.42 10.05 -6.05
CA ARG A 89 -5.59 9.64 -4.91
C ARG A 89 -4.19 10.26 -4.97
N VAL A 90 -3.55 10.37 -3.82
CA VAL A 90 -2.22 10.98 -3.65
C VAL A 90 -1.19 10.26 -4.54
N GLN A 91 -0.24 10.99 -5.16
CA GLN A 91 0.81 10.47 -6.07
C GLN A 91 1.64 9.27 -5.55
N THR A 92 1.57 8.96 -4.25
CA THR A 92 2.20 7.79 -3.64
C THR A 92 1.52 6.46 -4.03
N TRP A 93 0.29 6.51 -4.56
CA TRP A 93 -0.40 5.39 -5.18
C TRP A 93 0.12 5.15 -6.60
N ARG A 94 1.29 4.52 -6.69
CA ARG A 94 1.84 4.03 -7.97
C ARG A 94 1.21 2.69 -8.35
N THR A 95 1.00 2.50 -9.65
CA THR A 95 0.49 1.28 -10.28
C THR A 95 1.30 0.04 -9.88
N ARG A 96 2.63 0.16 -9.80
CA ARG A 96 3.55 -0.84 -9.22
C ARG A 96 4.45 -0.22 -8.16
N GLN A 97 4.85 -1.02 -7.19
CA GLN A 97 5.70 -0.58 -6.07
C GLN A 97 7.15 -1.04 -6.27
N SER A 98 8.11 -0.24 -5.77
CA SER A 98 9.50 -0.67 -5.74
C SER A 98 9.69 -1.86 -4.79
N PRO A 99 10.73 -2.69 -4.95
CA PRO A 99 10.98 -3.86 -4.10
C PRO A 99 11.03 -3.54 -2.60
N GLY A 100 11.71 -2.46 -2.21
CA GLY A 100 11.74 -2.01 -0.81
C GLY A 100 10.37 -1.59 -0.29
N LYS A 101 9.52 -1.01 -1.15
CA LYS A 101 8.17 -0.63 -0.78
C LYS A 101 7.24 -1.84 -0.68
N LEU A 102 7.36 -2.82 -1.59
CA LEU A 102 6.67 -4.12 -1.49
C LEU A 102 6.99 -4.78 -0.15
N TYR A 103 8.28 -4.94 0.19
CA TYR A 103 8.73 -5.50 1.45
C TYR A 103 8.09 -4.80 2.66
N SER A 104 8.26 -3.48 2.77
CA SER A 104 7.69 -2.73 3.90
C SER A 104 6.16 -2.77 3.98
N THR A 105 5.46 -2.90 2.85
CA THR A 105 4.00 -3.09 2.83
C THR A 105 3.60 -4.48 3.33
N VAL A 106 4.25 -5.55 2.86
CA VAL A 106 3.98 -6.92 3.33
C VAL A 106 4.31 -7.09 4.81
N GLN A 107 5.35 -6.44 5.34
CA GLN A 107 5.64 -6.46 6.78
C GLN A 107 4.50 -5.85 7.62
N ARG A 108 3.77 -4.86 7.08
CA ARG A 108 2.60 -4.28 7.76
C ARG A 108 1.40 -5.22 7.70
N TRP A 109 1.26 -5.97 6.61
CA TRP A 109 0.23 -7.00 6.47
C TRP A 109 0.48 -8.16 7.44
N LYS A 110 1.74 -8.55 7.63
CA LYS A 110 2.13 -9.51 8.67
C LYS A 110 1.70 -9.04 10.06
N ALA A 111 1.98 -7.78 10.40
CA ALA A 111 1.56 -7.21 11.68
C ALA A 111 0.03 -7.22 11.86
N LEU A 112 -0.74 -7.01 10.78
CA LEU A 112 -2.20 -7.18 10.80
C LEU A 112 -2.59 -8.64 11.03
N ALA A 113 -1.96 -9.59 10.33
CA ALA A 113 -2.24 -11.02 10.50
C ALA A 113 -2.02 -11.48 11.95
N GLU A 114 -0.90 -11.07 12.56
CA GLU A 114 -0.60 -11.35 13.97
C GLU A 114 -1.62 -10.72 14.92
N TRP A 115 -2.13 -9.54 14.59
CA TRP A 115 -3.14 -8.83 15.38
C TRP A 115 -4.52 -9.47 15.28
N LEU A 116 -4.89 -9.99 14.10
CA LEU A 116 -6.15 -10.70 13.84
C LEU A 116 -6.21 -12.06 14.56
N VAL A 117 -5.14 -12.85 14.47
CA VAL A 117 -5.10 -14.17 15.14
C VAL A 117 -5.18 -14.04 16.66
N LYS A 118 -4.64 -12.96 17.25
CA LYS A 118 -4.80 -12.66 18.69
C LYS A 118 -6.26 -12.38 19.10
N ARG A 119 -7.16 -12.18 18.14
CA ARG A 119 -8.59 -11.95 18.30
C ARG A 119 -9.42 -13.10 17.73
N ASP A 120 -8.80 -14.26 17.53
CA ASP A 120 -9.42 -15.46 16.98
C ASP A 120 -10.02 -15.25 15.57
N ILE A 121 -9.53 -14.25 14.83
CA ILE A 121 -9.89 -14.03 13.43
C ILE A 121 -8.92 -14.85 12.57
N THR A 122 -9.45 -15.84 11.87
CA THR A 122 -8.65 -16.84 11.14
C THR A 122 -8.82 -16.80 9.62
N THR A 123 -9.69 -15.93 9.09
CA THR A 123 -9.83 -15.62 7.66
C THR A 123 -10.02 -14.13 7.45
N LEU A 124 -9.50 -13.60 6.33
CA LEU A 124 -9.65 -12.23 5.90
C LEU A 124 -11.09 -11.82 5.64
N ALA A 125 -11.98 -12.78 5.34
CA ALA A 125 -13.43 -12.52 5.23
C ALA A 125 -14.06 -12.03 6.54
N GLN A 126 -13.46 -12.33 7.68
CA GLN A 126 -13.89 -11.84 9.00
C GLN A 126 -13.24 -10.49 9.38
N CYS A 127 -12.26 -10.02 8.61
CA CYS A 127 -11.57 -8.75 8.83
C CYS A 127 -12.45 -7.59 8.33
N THR A 128 -13.41 -7.17 9.16
CA THR A 128 -14.35 -6.09 8.82
C THR A 128 -13.67 -4.71 8.81
N SER A 129 -14.37 -3.69 8.30
CA SER A 129 -13.93 -2.29 8.38
C SER A 129 -13.65 -1.83 9.83
N GLU A 130 -14.39 -2.37 10.81
CA GLU A 130 -14.18 -2.08 12.23
C GLU A 130 -12.90 -2.71 12.77
N GLU A 131 -12.56 -3.92 12.34
CA GLU A 131 -11.28 -4.55 12.70
C GLU A 131 -10.10 -3.80 12.11
N ILE A 132 -10.22 -3.33 10.86
CA ILE A 132 -9.23 -2.45 10.24
C ILE A 132 -9.09 -1.13 11.01
N ARG A 133 -10.21 -0.54 11.45
CA ARG A 133 -10.21 0.67 12.29
C ARG A 133 -9.46 0.41 13.59
N ALA A 134 -9.82 -0.65 14.30
CA ALA A 134 -9.24 -1.00 15.59
C ALA A 134 -7.74 -1.28 15.47
N PHE A 135 -7.31 -2.01 14.44
CA PHE A 135 -5.89 -2.24 14.17
C PHE A 135 -5.13 -0.94 13.92
N ALA A 136 -5.70 -0.04 13.12
CA ALA A 136 -5.06 1.25 12.83
C ALA A 136 -4.94 2.12 14.09
N LEU A 137 -5.99 2.18 14.93
CA LEU A 137 -5.95 2.90 16.20
C LEU A 137 -4.93 2.30 17.17
N ASP A 138 -4.87 0.98 17.31
CA ASP A 138 -3.86 0.30 18.14
C ASP A 138 -2.44 0.64 17.69
N ASN A 139 -2.17 0.63 16.38
CA ASN A 139 -0.85 0.92 15.82
C ASN A 139 -0.44 2.39 16.00
N LEU A 140 -1.38 3.30 15.81
CA LEU A 140 -1.15 4.75 15.81
C LEU A 140 -1.43 5.43 17.16
N ARG A 141 -1.74 4.64 18.20
CA ARG A 141 -1.95 5.14 19.57
C ARG A 141 -0.73 5.86 20.14
N THR A 142 0.47 5.44 19.77
CA THR A 142 1.72 6.11 20.16
C THR A 142 2.05 7.23 19.19
N SER A 143 2.77 8.26 19.67
CA SER A 143 3.19 9.36 18.80
C SER A 143 4.07 8.85 17.65
N LYS A 144 3.50 8.81 16.45
CA LYS A 144 4.18 8.54 15.18
C LYS A 144 4.15 9.79 14.32
N SER A 145 5.12 9.91 13.42
CA SER A 145 5.11 11.01 12.45
C SER A 145 3.89 10.88 11.51
N ARG A 146 3.45 12.01 10.95
CA ARG A 146 2.35 12.05 9.99
C ARG A 146 2.68 11.23 8.74
N GLU A 147 3.95 11.26 8.33
CA GLU A 147 4.48 10.52 7.19
C GLU A 147 4.40 9.01 7.43
N TYR A 148 4.73 8.55 8.64
CA TYR A 148 4.59 7.14 9.02
C TYR A 148 3.12 6.71 8.96
N ALA A 149 2.23 7.48 9.60
CA ALA A 149 0.81 7.19 9.64
C ALA A 149 0.21 7.12 8.22
N GLY A 150 0.47 8.11 7.37
CA GLY A 150 0.00 8.10 5.98
C GLY A 150 0.54 6.91 5.18
N SER A 151 1.82 6.58 5.36
CA SER A 151 2.45 5.42 4.72
C SER A 151 1.82 4.10 5.20
N PHE A 152 1.53 3.98 6.49
CA PHE A 152 0.89 2.82 7.10
C PHE A 152 -0.54 2.64 6.60
N LEU A 153 -1.39 3.66 6.69
CA LEU A 153 -2.78 3.63 6.21
C LEU A 153 -2.87 3.32 4.71
N THR A 154 -1.94 3.86 3.91
CA THR A 154 -1.81 3.54 2.48
C THR A 154 -1.49 2.06 2.26
N SER A 155 -0.68 1.44 3.13
CA SER A 155 -0.32 0.02 3.00
C SER A 155 -1.50 -0.90 3.31
N ILE A 156 -2.31 -0.55 4.31
CA ILE A 156 -3.54 -1.30 4.62
C ILE A 156 -4.61 -1.07 3.54
N SER A 157 -4.73 0.15 3.04
CA SER A 157 -5.63 0.43 1.92
C SER A 157 -5.27 -0.36 0.66
N ARG A 158 -3.97 -0.59 0.45
CA ARG A 158 -3.49 -1.38 -0.69
C ARG A 158 -3.83 -2.86 -0.55
N LEU A 159 -3.82 -3.40 0.66
CA LEU A 159 -4.29 -4.78 0.93
C LEU A 159 -5.72 -4.95 0.42
N TRP A 160 -6.62 -4.08 0.90
CA TRP A 160 -8.02 -4.08 0.48
C TRP A 160 -8.18 -3.85 -1.02
N ALA A 161 -7.41 -2.92 -1.62
CA ALA A 161 -7.53 -2.66 -3.05
C ALA A 161 -7.19 -3.89 -3.92
N PHE A 162 -6.13 -4.65 -3.56
CA PHE A 162 -5.79 -5.88 -4.28
C PHE A 162 -6.80 -7.00 -4.04
N ASP A 163 -7.50 -6.99 -2.91
CA ASP A 163 -8.62 -7.89 -2.65
C ASP A 163 -9.85 -7.53 -3.49
N PHE A 164 -10.28 -6.27 -3.42
CA PHE A 164 -11.48 -5.75 -4.05
C PHE A 164 -11.45 -5.84 -5.59
N TYR A 165 -10.30 -5.54 -6.20
CA TYR A 165 -10.11 -5.66 -7.66
C TYR A 165 -9.58 -7.04 -8.08
N GLY A 166 -9.43 -7.98 -7.15
CA GLY A 166 -9.02 -9.35 -7.44
C GLY A 166 -10.11 -10.11 -8.19
N ALA A 167 -9.71 -11.12 -8.98
CA ALA A 167 -10.66 -12.02 -9.65
C ALA A 167 -11.49 -12.87 -8.66
N GLN A 168 -10.95 -13.09 -7.47
CA GLN A 168 -11.58 -13.82 -6.36
C GLN A 168 -11.35 -13.04 -5.06
N PRO A 169 -12.22 -12.06 -4.73
CA PRO A 169 -12.11 -11.31 -3.49
C PRO A 169 -12.29 -12.25 -2.28
N LEU A 170 -11.42 -12.06 -1.29
CA LEU A 170 -11.45 -12.73 0.02
C LEU A 170 -12.42 -12.04 0.98
N GLY A 171 -12.89 -10.83 0.65
CA GLY A 171 -13.95 -10.14 1.39
C GLY A 171 -13.43 -9.30 2.54
N ILE A 172 -12.24 -8.71 2.40
CA ILE A 172 -11.68 -7.78 3.38
C ILE A 172 -12.57 -6.53 3.44
N GLY A 173 -12.86 -6.06 4.66
CA GLY A 173 -13.60 -4.83 4.87
C GLY A 173 -12.90 -3.62 4.25
N GLU A 174 -13.68 -2.67 3.74
CA GLU A 174 -13.12 -1.43 3.21
C GLU A 174 -12.52 -0.59 4.36
N PRO A 175 -11.30 -0.05 4.20
CA PRO A 175 -10.72 0.81 5.21
C PRO A 175 -11.56 2.08 5.42
N PRO A 176 -11.98 2.39 6.66
CA PRO A 176 -12.99 3.41 6.91
C PRO A 176 -12.57 4.83 6.50
N TRP A 177 -11.27 5.12 6.53
CA TRP A 177 -10.73 6.40 6.10
C TRP A 177 -10.85 6.68 4.59
N HIS A 178 -11.41 5.76 3.78
CA HIS A 178 -11.76 6.03 2.38
C HIS A 178 -13.01 6.88 2.26
N TRP A 179 -14.02 6.67 3.12
CA TRP A 179 -15.27 7.42 3.12
C TRP A 179 -15.36 8.47 4.24
N GLU A 180 -14.58 8.35 5.31
CA GLU A 180 -14.51 9.37 6.38
C GLU A 180 -13.69 10.63 6.01
N GLY A 181 -12.93 10.58 4.90
CA GLY A 181 -12.09 11.68 4.42
C GLY A 181 -10.99 12.12 5.40
N ILE A 182 -10.50 13.37 5.24
CA ILE A 182 -9.39 13.93 6.05
C ILE A 182 -9.75 13.96 7.55
N VAL A 183 -11.03 14.10 7.91
CA VAL A 183 -11.48 14.10 9.31
C VAL A 183 -11.31 12.72 9.94
N GLY A 184 -11.67 11.65 9.23
CA GLY A 184 -11.37 10.28 9.65
C GLY A 184 -9.87 10.06 9.86
N VAL A 185 -9.04 10.45 8.87
CA VAL A 185 -7.57 10.36 8.98
C VAL A 185 -7.03 11.13 10.20
N ARG A 186 -7.61 12.30 10.53
CA ARG A 186 -7.24 13.07 11.74
C ARG A 186 -7.57 12.33 13.03
N THR A 187 -8.59 11.49 13.07
CA THR A 187 -8.90 10.61 14.22
C THR A 187 -7.77 9.60 14.48
N PHE A 188 -7.07 9.17 13.43
CA PHE A 188 -5.93 8.26 13.53
C PHE A 188 -4.58 8.96 13.78
N LEU A 189 -4.56 10.30 13.93
CA LEU A 189 -3.36 11.07 14.23
C LEU A 189 -3.43 11.68 15.65
N PRO A 190 -2.39 11.54 16.48
CA PRO A 190 -2.40 12.14 17.82
C PRO A 190 -2.47 13.68 17.78
N ARG A 191 -3.19 14.28 18.74
CA ARG A 191 -3.45 15.74 18.83
C ARG A 191 -2.20 16.63 18.80
N CYS A 192 -1.01 16.12 19.13
CA CYS A 192 0.23 16.92 19.16
C CYS A 192 0.71 17.43 17.78
N VAL A 193 0.10 17.01 16.67
CA VAL A 193 0.41 17.54 15.32
C VAL A 193 -0.53 18.71 14.92
N GLN A 194 -1.24 19.33 15.87
CA GLN A 194 -2.26 20.35 15.58
C GLN A 194 -1.76 21.79 15.40
N MET A 195 -0.48 22.12 15.55
CA MET A 195 -0.01 23.51 15.35
C MET A 195 0.88 23.66 14.11
N ASN A 196 0.24 23.79 12.94
CA ASN A 196 0.45 24.93 12.03
C ASN A 196 -0.44 24.77 10.79
N VAL A 197 -1.58 25.47 10.77
CA VAL A 197 -2.25 25.84 9.53
C VAL A 197 -2.36 27.36 9.60
N PRO A 198 -1.65 28.14 8.76
CA PRO A 198 -1.96 29.54 8.63
C PRO A 198 -3.37 29.63 8.05
N SER A 199 -4.30 30.18 8.82
CA SER A 199 -5.60 30.59 8.32
C SER A 199 -5.35 31.65 7.23
N CYS A 200 -5.66 31.34 5.98
CA CYS A 200 -5.96 32.40 5.01
C CYS A 200 -7.30 33.02 5.41
N GLN A 201 -7.25 33.96 6.36
CA GLN A 201 -8.32 34.90 6.54
C GLN A 201 -8.34 35.88 5.38
N ALA A 202 -9.56 36.14 4.93
CA ALA A 202 -9.91 37.10 3.90
C ALA A 202 -9.26 38.46 4.12
N THR A 203 -8.93 39.15 3.04
CA THR A 203 -8.81 40.61 3.07
C THR A 203 -9.54 41.17 1.87
N SER A 204 -10.79 41.59 2.10
CA SER A 204 -11.44 42.57 1.24
C SER A 204 -11.08 43.96 1.75
N VAL A 205 -10.55 44.80 0.84
CA VAL A 205 -10.76 46.25 0.75
C VAL A 205 -10.27 47.12 1.92
N SER A 206 -9.20 47.91 1.72
CA SER A 206 -9.30 49.32 1.27
C SER A 206 -8.04 50.16 1.51
N ARG A 207 -7.87 51.15 0.62
CA ARG A 207 -7.24 52.48 0.76
C ARG A 207 -5.70 52.65 0.70
N SER A 208 -5.31 53.21 -0.46
CA SER A 208 -4.92 54.62 -0.64
C SER A 208 -3.43 54.99 -0.69
N MET A 209 -3.13 55.71 -1.77
CA MET A 209 -2.10 56.75 -1.95
C MET A 209 -0.64 56.37 -1.74
N ALA A 210 0.11 56.30 -2.84
CA ALA A 210 0.93 57.41 -3.35
C ALA A 210 2.14 56.88 -4.12
N LEU A 211 2.23 57.17 -5.43
CA LEU A 211 3.47 57.72 -5.96
C LEU A 211 3.20 58.52 -7.24
N ARG A 212 3.47 59.81 -7.13
CA ARG A 212 3.48 60.79 -8.22
C ARG A 212 4.78 60.64 -9.01
N ARG A 213 4.65 60.86 -10.34
CA ARG A 213 5.60 61.53 -11.26
C ARG A 213 6.90 60.74 -11.55
N PHE A 214 7.47 60.67 -12.75
CA PHE A 214 7.54 61.57 -13.93
C PHE A 214 8.24 60.73 -15.04
N LEU A 215 7.89 60.71 -16.34
CA LEU A 215 8.32 61.67 -17.38
C LEU A 215 7.76 61.27 -18.77
N SER A 216 7.14 62.25 -19.44
CA SER A 216 7.34 62.71 -20.82
C SER A 216 7.55 61.71 -21.98
N ARG A 217 6.55 61.58 -22.87
CA ARG A 217 6.42 62.31 -24.15
C ARG A 217 5.06 62.02 -24.79
#